data_AF-A0A9X0BVS9-F1
#
_entry.id   AF-A0A9X0BVS9-F1
#
_cell.length_a   1.000
_cell.length_b   1.000
_cell.length_c   1.000
_cell.angle_alpha   90.00
_cell.angle_beta   90.00
_cell.angle_gamma   90.00
#
_symmetry.space_group_name_H-M   'P 1'
#
loop_
_entity.id
_entity.type
_entity.pdbx_description
1 polymer ?
#
loop_
_entity_poly.entity_id
_entity_poly.type
_entity_poly.pdbx_seq_one_letter_code
_entity_poly.pdbx_strand_id
1 'polypeptide(L)'
;MPPKRKTTGSADSGAKKSKGPAGKPEVDMETKRALDKRWAPVSVSRNADSEFRLRTRDPVKAFSYICLGCAPWKTENKDESEDEDEEDEEFIEQKKKDEAEADDATTLKPASEHPGEKWIFTTAGVAKLVALKRGTAVRDPDNFDMHVYNDFFGYAVMELVENLLLDFDEADGDWKMQWAICEATGLYFQMDAIPPLVGFVSLAPSGILRVDETLTSAIYSCEDGETVNALFIAFATMFLTVLSTLERNDLFKPDSEVKNIGAIMGLFIRFIVDVEECGIDWDDHDAKIRAYAAKHNVKIHGLNHTRYEESSGDTVELPEATANANDPWGWANVLTELKEANDGCLGGDSKDITSWTPAERRKAAFDNKDPIPRSAMTHIKNGDIMEMGG
;
A
#
# COMPACT_ATOMS: atom_id res chain seq x y z
N MET A 1 71.73 47.59 19.43
CA MET A 1 71.00 48.22 20.55
C MET A 1 70.08 49.29 19.99
N PRO A 2 68.84 49.52 20.50
CA PRO A 2 68.11 48.73 21.49
C PRO A 2 66.75 48.19 20.97
N PRO A 3 66.33 47.00 21.44
CA PRO A 3 64.94 46.58 21.51
C PRO A 3 64.37 46.84 22.92
N LYS A 4 63.10 47.26 23.04
CA LYS A 4 62.26 47.33 24.25
C LYS A 4 60.80 47.38 23.77
N ARG A 5 59.76 46.76 24.35
CA ARG A 5 59.53 45.90 25.52
C ARG A 5 58.07 45.36 25.41
N LYS A 6 57.80 44.19 25.99
CA LYS A 6 56.45 43.59 26.22
C LYS A 6 55.54 44.52 27.05
N THR A 7 54.19 44.44 26.89
CA THR A 7 53.23 43.86 27.88
C THR A 7 51.74 44.01 27.49
N THR A 8 51.01 42.89 27.60
CA THR A 8 49.63 42.63 28.12
C THR A 8 48.56 43.73 28.20
N GLY A 9 47.33 43.38 27.82
CA GLY A 9 46.11 44.06 28.31
C GLY A 9 44.83 43.63 27.61
N SER A 10 43.98 42.89 28.33
CA SER A 10 42.64 42.43 27.98
C SER A 10 41.62 43.57 27.87
N ALA A 11 40.62 43.45 26.98
CA ALA A 11 39.28 43.99 27.20
C ALA A 11 38.26 43.31 26.27
N ASP A 12 37.30 42.64 26.91
CA ASP A 12 36.03 42.15 26.38
C ASP A 12 35.23 43.23 25.64
N SER A 13 34.56 42.82 24.57
CA SER A 13 33.21 43.33 24.27
C SER A 13 32.43 42.26 23.50
N GLY A 14 31.43 41.70 24.19
CA GLY A 14 30.63 40.58 23.73
C GLY A 14 29.73 40.88 22.53
N ALA A 15 29.51 39.84 21.73
CA ALA A 15 28.38 39.73 20.82
C ALA A 15 27.54 38.52 21.23
N LYS A 16 26.28 38.80 21.61
CA LYS A 16 25.24 37.83 21.95
C LYS A 16 25.07 36.81 20.81
N LYS A 17 25.28 35.52 21.10
CA LYS A 17 24.78 34.41 20.27
C LYS A 17 23.25 34.33 20.39
N SER A 18 22.55 34.59 19.29
CA SER A 18 21.15 34.23 19.11
C SER A 18 21.03 32.70 18.95
N LYS A 19 20.24 32.07 19.81
CA LYS A 19 19.81 30.66 19.68
C LYS A 19 18.98 30.50 18.40
N GLY A 20 19.47 29.69 17.46
CA GLY A 20 18.67 29.12 16.37
C GLY A 20 17.87 27.91 16.87
N PRO A 21 16.75 27.56 16.21
CA PRO A 21 15.79 26.59 16.71
C PRO A 21 16.27 25.13 16.53
N ALA A 22 15.60 24.28 17.30
CA ALA A 22 15.88 22.88 17.61
C ALA A 22 16.27 21.98 16.42
N GLY A 23 17.15 21.02 16.72
CA GLY A 23 17.69 20.06 15.78
C GLY A 23 16.62 19.24 15.07
N LYS A 24 16.84 19.03 13.77
CA LYS A 24 16.18 17.97 13.00
C LYS A 24 16.43 16.62 13.67
N PRO A 25 15.47 15.68 13.68
CA PRO A 25 15.75 14.32 14.10
C PRO A 25 16.87 13.78 13.21
N GLU A 26 17.90 13.25 13.86
CA GLU A 26 19.04 12.62 13.22
C GLU A 26 18.51 11.39 12.47
N VAL A 27 18.34 11.55 11.15
CA VAL A 27 18.00 10.46 10.24
C VAL A 27 19.21 9.56 10.20
N ASP A 28 19.02 8.33 10.65
CA ASP A 28 20.02 7.27 10.64
C ASP A 28 20.68 7.16 9.25
N MET A 29 22.02 7.12 9.24
CA MET A 29 22.83 7.11 8.03
C MET A 29 22.72 5.78 7.27
N GLU A 30 22.33 4.70 7.95
CA GLU A 30 22.08 3.39 7.36
C GLU A 30 20.74 3.39 6.60
N THR A 31 19.70 3.97 7.21
CA THR A 31 18.40 4.28 6.55
C THR A 31 18.57 5.19 5.32
N LYS A 32 19.45 6.20 5.38
CA LYS A 32 19.74 7.06 4.21
C LYS A 32 20.39 6.32 3.04
N ARG A 33 21.28 5.36 3.29
CA ARG A 33 21.97 4.62 2.23
C ARG A 33 21.09 3.64 1.48
N ALA A 34 20.06 3.09 2.14
CA ALA A 34 19.07 2.22 1.51
C ALA A 34 18.07 3.01 0.63
N LEU A 35 17.71 4.23 1.04
CA LEU A 35 16.79 5.11 0.30
C LEU A 35 17.31 5.60 -1.07
N ASP A 36 18.63 5.62 -1.28
CA ASP A 36 19.26 6.40 -2.36
C ASP A 36 19.21 5.77 -3.77
N LYS A 37 18.78 4.51 -3.95
CA LYS A 37 18.75 3.86 -5.28
C LYS A 37 17.38 3.72 -5.92
N ARG A 38 16.33 3.52 -5.12
CA ARG A 38 14.97 3.25 -5.62
C ARG A 38 14.25 4.52 -6.02
N TRP A 39 14.49 5.61 -5.30
CA TRP A 39 13.73 6.85 -5.44
C TRP A 39 14.58 7.98 -6.03
N ALA A 40 13.96 8.81 -6.87
CA ALA A 40 14.52 10.07 -7.31
C ALA A 40 14.83 10.99 -6.10
N PRO A 41 15.81 11.91 -6.23
CA PRO A 41 16.16 12.85 -5.14
C PRO A 41 15.02 13.77 -4.71
N VAL A 42 13.96 13.90 -5.51
CA VAL A 42 12.78 14.72 -5.23
C VAL A 42 11.59 14.01 -5.84
N SER A 43 10.78 13.35 -5.02
CA SER A 43 9.50 12.74 -5.42
C SER A 43 8.61 12.58 -4.20
N VAL A 44 7.30 12.52 -4.44
CA VAL A 44 6.32 12.23 -3.40
C VAL A 44 6.44 10.78 -2.95
N SER A 45 6.71 9.84 -3.85
CA SER A 45 7.03 8.45 -3.53
C SER A 45 8.13 8.33 -2.47
N ARG A 46 9.25 9.04 -2.63
CA ARG A 46 10.34 9.04 -1.62
C ARG A 46 9.87 9.57 -0.27
N ASN A 47 9.10 10.65 -0.28
CA ASN A 47 8.64 11.30 0.94
C ASN A 47 7.60 10.42 1.66
N ALA A 48 6.72 9.75 0.92
CA ALA A 48 5.76 8.78 1.45
C ALA A 48 6.47 7.57 2.08
N ASP A 49 7.49 7.01 1.42
CA ASP A 49 8.30 5.93 1.99
C ASP A 49 9.03 6.38 3.28
N SER A 50 9.62 7.58 3.24
CA SER A 50 10.29 8.16 4.41
C SER A 50 9.34 8.38 5.58
N GLU A 51 8.11 8.85 5.31
CA GLU A 51 7.09 9.03 6.35
C GLU A 51 6.60 7.68 6.89
N PHE A 52 6.40 6.69 6.03
CA PHE A 52 6.03 5.34 6.44
C PHE A 52 7.08 4.77 7.42
N ARG A 53 8.36 4.79 7.03
CA ARG A 53 9.49 4.35 7.89
C ARG A 53 9.54 5.13 9.21
N LEU A 54 9.23 6.42 9.20
CA LEU A 54 9.16 7.23 10.42
C LEU A 54 8.00 6.80 11.33
N ARG A 55 6.82 6.53 10.75
CA ARG A 55 5.62 6.10 11.48
C ARG A 55 5.77 4.70 12.06
N THR A 56 6.55 3.84 11.43
CA THR A 56 6.79 2.45 11.87
C THR A 56 8.03 2.26 12.75
N ARG A 57 8.77 3.35 13.04
CA ARG A 57 9.97 3.30 13.88
C ARG A 57 9.73 2.81 15.31
N ASP A 58 8.55 3.09 15.86
CA ASP A 58 8.14 2.55 17.15
C ASP A 58 7.36 1.26 16.94
N PRO A 59 7.97 0.07 17.14
CA PRO A 59 7.30 -1.20 16.84
C PRO A 59 6.07 -1.45 17.72
N VAL A 60 6.02 -0.90 18.94
CA VAL A 60 4.87 -1.08 19.83
C VAL A 60 3.65 -0.38 19.25
N LYS A 61 3.85 0.85 18.75
CA LYS A 61 2.79 1.60 18.09
C LYS A 61 2.47 1.05 16.71
N ALA A 62 3.50 0.75 15.91
CA ALA A 62 3.38 0.30 14.53
C ALA A 62 2.54 -0.97 14.42
N PHE A 63 2.80 -1.95 15.28
CA PHE A 63 2.11 -3.25 15.26
C PHE A 63 0.94 -3.33 16.26
N SER A 64 0.48 -2.19 16.76
CA SER A 64 -0.80 -2.10 17.47
C SER A 64 -1.96 -2.11 16.47
N TYR A 65 -3.05 -2.76 16.85
CA TYR A 65 -4.23 -2.92 16.01
C TYR A 65 -5.23 -1.79 16.22
N ILE A 66 -5.78 -1.29 15.12
CA ILE A 66 -6.87 -0.33 15.08
C ILE A 66 -8.05 -0.90 14.30
N CYS A 67 -9.26 -0.46 14.65
CA CYS A 67 -10.49 -0.83 13.97
C CYS A 67 -10.65 -0.02 12.68
N LEU A 68 -11.11 -0.67 11.61
CA LEU A 68 -11.55 -0.01 10.38
C LEU A 68 -12.98 0.52 10.54
N GLY A 69 -13.81 -0.15 11.35
CA GLY A 69 -15.21 0.18 11.59
C GLY A 69 -16.18 -0.34 10.52
N CYS A 70 -15.69 -0.81 9.37
CA CYS A 70 -16.54 -1.39 8.34
C CYS A 70 -15.77 -2.38 7.45
N ALA A 71 -16.50 -3.13 6.63
CA ALA A 71 -15.90 -3.93 5.58
C ALA A 71 -15.16 -3.04 4.57
N PRO A 72 -13.96 -3.42 4.11
CA PRO A 72 -13.18 -2.62 3.16
C PRO A 72 -13.88 -2.36 1.82
N TRP A 73 -14.91 -3.11 1.45
CA TRP A 73 -15.62 -2.92 0.19
C TRP A 73 -17.00 -2.26 0.35
N LYS A 74 -17.22 -1.50 1.43
CA LYS A 74 -18.47 -0.76 1.63
C LYS A 74 -18.47 0.57 0.87
N THR A 75 -19.20 0.64 -0.24
CA THR A 75 -19.50 1.91 -0.94
C THR A 75 -20.51 2.75 -0.15
N GLU A 76 -20.11 3.94 0.32
CA GLU A 76 -21.08 4.97 0.73
C GLU A 76 -21.63 5.67 -0.53
N ASN A 77 -22.61 5.08 -1.23
CA ASN A 77 -23.46 5.88 -2.11
C ASN A 77 -24.38 6.74 -1.23
N LYS A 78 -23.88 7.92 -0.86
CA LYS A 78 -24.62 9.01 -0.21
C LYS A 78 -25.25 9.98 -1.21
N ASP A 79 -25.44 9.58 -2.45
CA ASP A 79 -26.31 10.31 -3.37
C ASP A 79 -27.63 9.56 -3.53
N GLU A 80 -28.66 10.14 -2.92
CA GLU A 80 -30.08 9.89 -3.19
C GLU A 80 -30.42 10.35 -4.63
N SER A 81 -29.75 9.81 -5.66
CA SER A 81 -30.24 9.96 -7.02
C SER A 81 -31.30 8.88 -7.26
N GLU A 82 -32.55 9.33 -7.36
CA GLU A 82 -33.77 8.57 -7.68
C GLU A 82 -33.76 7.94 -9.08
N ASP A 83 -32.69 7.24 -9.48
CA ASP A 83 -32.68 6.42 -10.69
C ASP A 83 -32.73 4.95 -10.24
N GLU A 84 -33.96 4.49 -9.95
CA GLU A 84 -34.36 3.10 -9.65
C GLU A 84 -34.24 2.18 -10.89
N ASP A 85 -33.14 2.24 -11.64
CA ASP A 85 -32.95 1.38 -12.80
C ASP A 85 -31.92 0.28 -12.46
N GLU A 86 -32.47 -0.87 -12.02
CA GLU A 86 -31.87 -2.22 -12.01
C GLU A 86 -30.61 -2.46 -11.12
N GLU A 87 -30.64 -2.09 -9.84
CA GLU A 87 -29.74 -2.75 -8.86
C GLU A 87 -30.22 -4.20 -8.62
N ASP A 88 -29.38 -5.19 -8.95
CA ASP A 88 -29.66 -6.62 -8.74
C ASP A 88 -30.08 -6.92 -7.28
N GLU A 89 -31.11 -7.77 -7.08
CA GLU A 89 -31.62 -8.12 -5.75
C GLU A 89 -30.50 -8.66 -4.81
N GLU A 90 -29.52 -9.37 -5.38
CA GLU A 90 -28.35 -9.89 -4.68
C GLU A 90 -27.41 -8.77 -4.17
N PHE A 91 -27.23 -7.70 -4.97
CA PHE A 91 -26.44 -6.53 -4.58
C PHE A 91 -27.09 -5.77 -3.41
N ILE A 92 -28.41 -5.61 -3.45
CA ILE A 92 -29.19 -4.97 -2.37
C ILE A 92 -29.10 -5.77 -1.07
N GLU A 93 -29.20 -7.11 -1.15
CA GLU A 93 -29.06 -7.96 0.04
C GLU A 93 -27.65 -7.92 0.62
N GLN A 94 -26.62 -7.94 -0.24
CA GLN A 94 -25.23 -7.84 0.19
C GLN A 94 -24.94 -6.50 0.87
N LYS A 95 -25.39 -5.39 0.28
CA LYS A 95 -25.27 -4.04 0.87
C LYS A 95 -25.90 -3.96 2.26
N LYS A 96 -27.09 -4.54 2.44
CA LYS A 96 -27.76 -4.60 3.76
C LYS A 96 -26.96 -5.40 4.78
N LYS A 97 -26.32 -6.51 4.39
CA LYS A 97 -25.46 -7.30 5.27
C LYS A 97 -24.22 -6.48 5.69
N ASP A 98 -23.58 -5.80 4.75
CA ASP A 98 -22.37 -5.03 5.00
C ASP A 98 -22.65 -3.76 5.83
N GLU A 99 -23.80 -3.11 5.63
CA GLU A 99 -24.28 -2.00 6.48
C GLU A 99 -24.59 -2.44 7.90
N ALA A 100 -25.18 -3.62 8.09
CA ALA A 100 -25.50 -4.15 9.42
C ALA A 100 -24.24 -4.51 10.23
N GLU A 101 -23.11 -4.76 9.57
CA GLU A 101 -21.83 -5.07 10.20
C GLU A 101 -20.94 -3.83 10.41
N ALA A 102 -21.32 -2.67 9.90
CA ALA A 102 -20.56 -1.43 10.05
C ALA A 102 -20.84 -0.74 11.40
N ASP A 103 -19.77 -0.32 12.06
CA ASP A 103 -19.77 0.55 13.23
C ASP A 103 -18.74 1.67 13.03
N ASP A 104 -19.17 2.76 12.39
CA ASP A 104 -18.33 3.93 12.15
C ASP A 104 -17.79 4.52 13.47
N ALA A 105 -18.43 4.24 14.61
CA ALA A 105 -17.98 4.72 15.91
C ALA A 105 -16.72 4.00 16.41
N THR A 106 -16.33 2.85 15.86
CA THR A 106 -15.06 2.18 16.22
C THR A 106 -13.89 2.58 15.34
N THR A 107 -14.14 3.23 14.19
CA THR A 107 -13.13 3.63 13.21
C THR A 107 -11.91 4.33 13.83
N LEU A 108 -10.72 3.81 13.52
CA LEU A 108 -9.40 4.21 14.03
C LEU A 108 -9.20 4.12 15.56
N LYS A 109 -10.16 3.54 16.31
CA LYS A 109 -9.98 3.28 17.74
C LYS A 109 -9.11 2.04 17.97
N PRO A 110 -8.47 1.92 19.15
CA PRO A 110 -7.69 0.74 19.49
C PRO A 110 -8.54 -0.53 19.48
N ALA A 111 -8.14 -1.55 18.72
CA ALA A 111 -8.87 -2.82 18.63
C ALA A 111 -9.00 -3.55 19.99
N SER A 112 -8.09 -3.29 20.93
CA SER A 112 -8.18 -3.82 22.29
C SER A 112 -9.42 -3.37 23.06
N GLU A 113 -10.02 -2.24 22.67
CA GLU A 113 -11.25 -1.71 23.27
C GLU A 113 -12.52 -2.29 22.60
N HIS A 114 -12.35 -3.03 21.49
CA HIS A 114 -13.42 -3.55 20.63
C HIS A 114 -13.17 -5.02 20.25
N PRO A 115 -13.23 -5.97 21.21
CA PRO A 115 -12.83 -7.37 21.00
C PRO A 115 -13.72 -8.18 20.05
N GLY A 116 -14.82 -7.60 19.54
CA GLY A 116 -15.70 -8.22 18.54
C GLY A 116 -15.53 -7.65 17.12
N GLU A 117 -14.69 -6.62 16.95
CA GLU A 117 -14.46 -6.01 15.65
C GLU A 117 -13.72 -6.97 14.72
N LYS A 118 -14.26 -7.20 13.52
CA LYS A 118 -13.67 -8.13 12.54
C LYS A 118 -12.58 -7.43 11.74
N TRP A 119 -12.81 -6.16 11.41
CA TRP A 119 -11.97 -5.38 10.53
C TRP A 119 -10.97 -4.61 11.36
N ILE A 120 -9.91 -5.31 11.78
CA ILE A 120 -8.80 -4.73 12.52
C ILE A 120 -7.52 -4.92 11.73
N PHE A 121 -6.64 -3.91 11.76
CA PHE A 121 -5.39 -3.88 11.01
C PHE A 121 -4.30 -3.25 11.85
N THR A 122 -3.04 -3.59 11.59
CA THR A 122 -1.95 -2.89 12.26
C THR A 122 -1.90 -1.43 11.83
N THR A 123 -1.44 -0.56 12.73
CA THR A 123 -1.18 0.84 12.40
C THR A 123 -0.16 0.95 11.25
N ALA A 124 0.79 0.02 11.16
CA ALA A 124 1.76 -0.09 10.08
C ALA A 124 1.07 -0.40 8.74
N GLY A 125 0.18 -1.39 8.68
CA GLY A 125 -0.56 -1.73 7.47
C GLY A 125 -1.42 -0.57 6.97
N VAL A 126 -2.12 0.11 7.87
CA VAL A 126 -2.90 1.32 7.52
C VAL A 126 -1.99 2.47 7.08
N ALA A 127 -0.84 2.68 7.73
CA ALA A 127 0.13 3.69 7.31
C ALA A 127 0.72 3.40 5.92
N LYS A 128 0.96 2.12 5.60
CA LYS A 128 1.42 1.70 4.28
C LYS A 128 0.34 1.89 3.21
N LEU A 129 -0.93 1.56 3.52
CA LEU A 129 -2.06 1.87 2.64
C LEU A 129 -2.16 3.37 2.32
N VAL A 130 -1.98 4.23 3.33
CA VAL A 130 -1.98 5.70 3.11
C VAL A 130 -0.82 6.12 2.20
N ALA A 131 0.36 5.52 2.35
CA ALA A 131 1.48 5.77 1.45
C ALA A 131 1.18 5.32 0.01
N LEU A 132 0.53 4.16 -0.17
CA LEU A 132 0.09 3.67 -1.48
C LEU A 132 -0.91 4.65 -2.11
N LYS A 133 -1.97 5.06 -1.40
CA LYS A 133 -2.96 6.05 -1.86
C LYS A 133 -2.32 7.34 -2.39
N ARG A 134 -1.36 7.87 -1.63
CA ARG A 134 -0.59 9.07 -2.04
C ARG A 134 0.27 8.81 -3.26
N GLY A 135 0.89 7.63 -3.33
CA GLY A 135 1.68 7.18 -4.47
C GLY A 135 0.84 7.04 -5.75
N THR A 136 -0.39 6.55 -5.65
CA THR A 136 -1.36 6.44 -6.76
C THR A 136 -1.78 7.82 -7.25
N ALA A 137 -2.13 8.74 -6.35
CA ALA A 137 -2.60 10.06 -6.72
C ALA A 137 -1.58 10.86 -7.55
N VAL A 138 -0.28 10.73 -7.24
CA VAL A 138 0.80 11.42 -7.98
C VAL A 138 1.23 10.70 -9.27
N ARG A 139 0.64 9.54 -9.54
CA ARG A 139 0.87 8.72 -10.74
C ARG A 139 -0.23 8.84 -11.78
N ASP A 140 -1.38 9.34 -11.37
CA ASP A 140 -2.52 9.56 -12.24
C ASP A 140 -2.35 10.87 -13.04
N PRO A 141 -2.22 10.81 -14.38
CA PRO A 141 -2.12 11.99 -15.22
C PRO A 141 -3.33 12.93 -15.12
N ASP A 142 -4.52 12.41 -14.83
CA ASP A 142 -5.75 13.20 -14.77
C ASP A 142 -5.71 14.18 -13.58
N ASN A 143 -5.04 13.80 -12.49
CA ASN A 143 -4.78 14.69 -11.36
C ASN A 143 -3.86 15.90 -11.71
N PHE A 144 -3.27 15.91 -12.91
CA PHE A 144 -2.37 16.97 -13.38
C PHE A 144 -2.79 17.61 -14.70
N ASP A 145 -4.01 17.33 -15.22
CA ASP A 145 -4.44 17.76 -16.56
C ASP A 145 -3.41 17.35 -17.65
N MET A 146 -2.96 16.10 -17.59
CA MET A 146 -1.94 15.53 -18.47
C MET A 146 -2.47 14.34 -19.27
N HIS A 147 -1.88 14.12 -20.43
CA HIS A 147 -1.95 12.84 -21.13
C HIS A 147 -0.54 12.39 -21.51
N VAL A 148 -0.17 11.18 -21.10
CA VAL A 148 1.16 10.60 -21.38
C VAL A 148 1.06 9.62 -22.53
N TYR A 149 0.29 8.54 -22.33
CA TYR A 149 -0.16 7.56 -23.32
C TYR A 149 -1.27 6.70 -22.67
N ASN A 150 -1.97 5.87 -23.45
CA ASN A 150 -3.26 5.27 -23.06
C ASN A 150 -3.25 4.41 -21.78
N ASP A 151 -2.25 3.57 -21.58
CA ASP A 151 -2.13 2.64 -20.44
C ASP A 151 -1.09 3.10 -19.41
N PHE A 152 -0.71 4.39 -19.44
CA PHE A 152 0.28 4.94 -18.52
C PHE A 152 -0.07 4.70 -17.05
N PHE A 153 -1.33 4.95 -16.68
CA PHE A 153 -1.78 4.80 -15.29
C PHE A 153 -1.71 3.34 -14.83
N GLY A 154 -2.07 2.37 -15.69
CA GLY A 154 -1.91 0.95 -15.41
C GLY A 154 -0.46 0.59 -15.07
N TYR A 155 0.50 0.97 -15.93
CA TYR A 155 1.92 0.75 -15.62
C TYR A 155 2.40 1.52 -14.39
N ALA A 156 1.81 2.68 -14.09
CA ALA A 156 2.17 3.44 -12.91
C ALA A 156 1.72 2.73 -11.62
N VAL A 157 0.53 2.14 -11.64
CA VAL A 157 0.04 1.28 -10.55
C VAL A 157 0.91 0.01 -10.46
N MET A 158 1.30 -0.60 -11.57
CA MET A 158 2.22 -1.74 -11.57
C MET A 158 3.56 -1.40 -10.87
N GLU A 159 4.21 -0.29 -11.24
CA GLU A 159 5.44 0.16 -10.56
C GLU A 159 5.24 0.34 -9.04
N LEU A 160 4.06 0.83 -8.62
CA LEU A 160 3.73 0.99 -7.22
C LEU A 160 3.55 -0.35 -6.49
N VAL A 161 2.95 -1.35 -7.14
CA VAL A 161 2.79 -2.71 -6.61
C VAL A 161 4.14 -3.44 -6.59
N GLU A 162 4.97 -3.28 -7.61
CA GLU A 162 6.34 -3.80 -7.63
C GLU A 162 7.16 -3.27 -6.45
N ASN A 163 7.02 -1.97 -6.12
CA ASN A 163 7.65 -1.41 -4.92
C ASN A 163 7.18 -2.10 -3.63
N LEU A 164 5.90 -2.47 -3.56
CA LEU A 164 5.32 -3.17 -2.41
C LEU A 164 5.87 -4.59 -2.28
N LEU A 165 6.03 -5.29 -3.40
CA LEU A 165 6.68 -6.61 -3.45
C LEU A 165 8.15 -6.53 -3.04
N LEU A 166 8.87 -5.49 -3.49
CA LEU A 166 10.26 -5.25 -3.05
C LEU A 166 10.34 -4.90 -1.56
N ASP A 167 9.37 -4.17 -1.02
CA ASP A 167 9.33 -3.89 0.43
C ASP A 167 9.09 -5.17 1.24
N PHE A 168 8.29 -6.11 0.72
CA PHE A 168 8.08 -7.40 1.34
C PHE A 168 9.36 -8.23 1.37
N ASP A 169 10.09 -8.24 0.25
CA ASP A 169 11.38 -8.92 0.11
C ASP A 169 12.45 -8.31 1.03
N GLU A 170 12.55 -6.97 1.08
CA GLU A 170 13.45 -6.26 1.99
C GLU A 170 13.13 -6.48 3.48
N ALA A 171 11.88 -6.84 3.79
CA ALA A 171 11.42 -7.17 5.12
C ALA A 171 11.68 -8.63 5.51
N ASP A 172 12.45 -9.41 4.72
CA ASP A 172 12.81 -10.78 5.07
C ASP A 172 13.43 -10.87 6.48
N GLY A 173 12.98 -11.86 7.24
CA GLY A 173 13.29 -12.02 8.67
C GLY A 173 12.48 -11.12 9.62
N ASP A 174 11.74 -10.13 9.15
CA ASP A 174 10.77 -9.34 9.92
C ASP A 174 9.33 -9.64 9.47
N TRP A 175 8.80 -10.76 9.97
CA TRP A 175 7.45 -11.20 9.63
C TRP A 175 6.38 -10.16 9.97
N LYS A 176 6.59 -9.27 10.97
CA LYS A 176 5.63 -8.23 11.34
C LYS A 176 5.49 -7.20 10.25
N MET A 177 6.63 -6.77 9.70
CA MET A 177 6.64 -5.85 8.56
C MET A 177 6.10 -6.51 7.30
N GLN A 178 6.47 -7.76 7.02
CA GLN A 178 5.88 -8.54 5.92
C GLN A 178 4.36 -8.64 6.04
N TRP A 179 3.84 -8.91 7.24
CA TRP A 179 2.40 -8.95 7.49
C TRP A 179 1.74 -7.59 7.29
N ALA A 180 2.32 -6.51 7.82
CA ALA A 180 1.80 -5.15 7.61
C ALA A 180 1.76 -4.78 6.11
N ILE A 181 2.73 -5.24 5.33
CA ILE A 181 2.73 -5.09 3.87
C ILE A 181 1.58 -5.88 3.25
N CYS A 182 1.36 -7.15 3.62
CA CYS A 182 0.21 -7.92 3.16
C CYS A 182 -1.14 -7.28 3.54
N GLU A 183 -1.26 -6.71 4.75
CA GLU A 183 -2.46 -5.97 5.17
C GLU A 183 -2.74 -4.79 4.24
N ALA A 184 -1.72 -3.96 4.00
CA ALA A 184 -1.84 -2.81 3.12
C ALA A 184 -2.17 -3.21 1.68
N THR A 185 -1.55 -4.29 1.23
CA THR A 185 -1.73 -4.88 -0.09
C THR A 185 -3.17 -5.36 -0.30
N GLY A 186 -3.69 -6.17 0.62
CA GLY A 186 -5.06 -6.67 0.57
C GLY A 186 -6.10 -5.54 0.66
N LEU A 187 -5.82 -4.48 1.42
CA LEU A 187 -6.69 -3.29 1.46
C LEU A 187 -6.61 -2.44 0.20
N TYR A 188 -5.42 -2.31 -0.41
CA TYR A 188 -5.19 -1.43 -1.56
C TYR A 188 -6.05 -1.84 -2.77
N PHE A 189 -6.18 -3.14 -3.02
CA PHE A 189 -7.01 -3.66 -4.11
C PHE A 189 -8.51 -3.74 -3.79
N GLN A 190 -8.94 -3.27 -2.62
CA GLN A 190 -10.35 -3.10 -2.27
C GLN A 190 -10.75 -1.60 -2.28
N MET A 191 -9.83 -0.71 -2.69
CA MET A 191 -9.97 0.74 -2.52
C MET A 191 -11.14 1.38 -3.23
N ASP A 192 -11.67 0.79 -4.31
CA ASP A 192 -12.83 1.33 -5.02
C ASP A 192 -14.10 1.33 -4.15
N ALA A 193 -14.03 0.68 -2.99
CA ALA A 193 -15.12 0.59 -2.03
C ALA A 193 -14.70 0.87 -0.57
N ILE A 194 -13.55 1.52 -0.34
CA ILE A 194 -13.14 2.03 1.00
C ILE A 194 -13.54 3.51 1.14
N PRO A 195 -14.46 3.88 2.04
CA PRO A 195 -14.74 5.29 2.37
C PRO A 195 -13.46 5.99 2.87
N PRO A 196 -13.35 7.33 2.78
CA PRO A 196 -12.16 8.07 3.20
C PRO A 196 -11.94 7.95 4.73
N LEU A 197 -11.24 6.89 5.16
CA LEU A 197 -10.90 6.56 6.54
C LEU A 197 -10.00 7.56 7.25
N VAL A 198 -9.50 8.57 6.53
CA VAL A 198 -8.70 9.65 7.08
C VAL A 198 -9.40 10.92 6.66
N GLY A 199 -10.03 11.62 7.61
CA GLY A 199 -10.61 12.93 7.34
C GLY A 199 -9.59 13.79 6.60
N PHE A 200 -9.94 14.22 5.38
CA PHE A 200 -9.14 14.92 4.36
C PHE A 200 -8.50 14.15 3.19
N VAL A 201 -8.98 12.96 2.80
CA VAL A 201 -8.77 12.52 1.39
C VAL A 201 -10.08 11.96 0.84
N SER A 202 -11.01 12.84 0.50
CA SER A 202 -12.07 12.46 -0.44
C SER A 202 -11.43 12.36 -1.82
N LEU A 203 -11.33 11.14 -2.38
CA LEU A 203 -11.11 10.98 -3.81
C LEU A 203 -12.39 11.30 -4.63
N ALA A 204 -13.49 11.69 -3.98
CA ALA A 204 -14.68 12.22 -4.62
C ALA A 204 -14.89 13.69 -4.23
N PRO A 205 -14.32 14.62 -5.02
CA PRO A 205 -15.21 15.48 -5.82
C PRO A 205 -14.61 15.77 -7.20
N SER A 206 -14.02 14.77 -7.83
CA SER A 206 -13.61 14.81 -9.22
C SER A 206 -13.95 13.43 -9.76
N GLY A 207 -14.73 13.33 -10.83
CA GLY A 207 -15.21 12.06 -11.40
C GLY A 207 -14.07 11.20 -11.99
N ILE A 208 -13.16 10.77 -11.14
CA ILE A 208 -11.81 10.23 -11.41
C ILE A 208 -11.84 8.74 -11.76
N LEU A 209 -12.88 8.03 -11.35
CA LEU A 209 -13.21 6.72 -11.91
C LEU A 209 -14.69 6.76 -12.23
N ARG A 210 -15.05 6.48 -13.49
CA ARG A 210 -16.43 6.10 -13.79
C ARG A 210 -16.73 4.83 -12.98
N VAL A 211 -18.02 4.57 -12.75
CA VAL A 211 -18.54 3.46 -11.93
C VAL A 211 -18.04 2.06 -12.40
N ASP A 212 -17.29 2.00 -13.52
CA ASP A 212 -16.74 0.82 -14.17
C ASP A 212 -15.20 0.68 -14.16
N GLU A 213 -14.41 1.67 -13.72
CA GLU A 213 -12.94 1.56 -13.69
C GLU A 213 -12.42 1.33 -12.26
N THR A 214 -11.66 0.26 -12.07
CA THR A 214 -11.03 -0.14 -10.81
C THR A 214 -9.50 -0.07 -10.94
N LEU A 215 -8.76 -0.04 -9.83
CA LEU A 215 -7.28 -0.17 -9.91
C LEU A 215 -6.86 -1.45 -10.65
N THR A 216 -7.65 -2.52 -10.47
CA THR A 216 -7.48 -3.79 -11.16
C THR A 216 -7.72 -3.67 -12.66
N SER A 217 -8.77 -2.96 -13.10
CA SER A 217 -9.04 -2.77 -14.53
C SER A 217 -7.97 -1.91 -15.20
N ALA A 218 -7.38 -0.94 -14.48
CA ALA A 218 -6.27 -0.14 -14.99
C ALA A 218 -5.03 -1.00 -15.28
N ILE A 219 -4.67 -1.92 -14.38
CA ILE A 219 -3.55 -2.86 -14.60
C ILE A 219 -3.89 -3.87 -15.71
N TYR A 220 -5.09 -4.45 -15.68
CA TYR A 220 -5.52 -5.44 -16.66
C TYR A 220 -5.57 -4.88 -18.09
N SER A 221 -5.84 -3.58 -18.23
CA SER A 221 -5.88 -2.90 -19.54
C SER A 221 -4.49 -2.56 -20.10
N CYS A 222 -3.40 -2.89 -19.39
CA CYS A 222 -2.05 -2.74 -19.92
C CYS A 222 -1.81 -3.67 -21.11
N GLU A 223 -1.07 -3.19 -22.12
CA GLU A 223 -0.77 -3.98 -23.32
C GLU A 223 0.20 -5.15 -23.02
N ASP A 224 0.94 -5.10 -21.92
CA ASP A 224 1.89 -6.13 -21.49
C ASP A 224 1.24 -7.18 -20.56
N GLY A 225 0.46 -8.08 -21.15
CA GLY A 225 -0.23 -9.14 -20.42
C GLY A 225 0.70 -10.14 -19.72
N GLU A 226 1.95 -10.31 -20.19
CA GLU A 226 2.92 -11.22 -19.57
C GLU A 226 3.41 -10.65 -18.24
N THR A 227 3.82 -9.38 -18.21
CA THR A 227 4.23 -8.71 -16.97
C THR A 227 3.05 -8.55 -16.00
N VAL A 228 1.85 -8.25 -16.50
CA VAL A 228 0.63 -8.19 -15.67
C VAL A 228 0.35 -9.53 -14.98
N ASN A 229 0.41 -10.64 -15.73
CA ASN A 229 0.21 -11.97 -15.17
C ASN A 229 1.28 -12.30 -14.11
N ALA A 230 2.56 -12.06 -14.42
CA ALA A 230 3.66 -12.28 -13.48
C ALA A 230 3.50 -11.45 -12.19
N LEU A 231 3.01 -10.20 -12.30
CA LEU A 231 2.78 -9.32 -11.16
C LEU A 231 1.68 -9.87 -10.24
N PHE A 232 0.59 -10.36 -10.81
CA PHE A 232 -0.51 -10.96 -10.04
C PHE A 232 -0.10 -12.28 -9.40
N ILE A 233 0.63 -13.15 -10.10
CA ILE A 233 1.21 -14.35 -9.50
C ILE A 233 2.13 -14.00 -8.32
N ALA A 234 2.99 -12.98 -8.47
CA ALA A 234 3.83 -12.49 -7.38
C ALA A 234 3.01 -11.99 -6.20
N PHE A 235 1.92 -11.25 -6.45
CA PHE A 235 1.01 -10.78 -5.41
C PHE A 235 0.44 -11.92 -4.57
N ALA A 236 -0.10 -12.97 -5.20
CA ALA A 236 -0.71 -14.08 -4.46
C ALA A 236 0.36 -14.97 -3.80
N THR A 237 1.51 -15.17 -4.46
CA THR A 237 2.65 -15.92 -3.92
C THR A 237 3.23 -15.23 -2.67
N MET A 238 3.32 -13.89 -2.66
CA MET A 238 3.74 -13.11 -1.51
C MET A 238 2.90 -13.45 -0.27
N PHE A 239 1.58 -13.56 -0.44
CA PHE A 239 0.69 -13.90 0.68
C PHE A 239 0.85 -15.35 1.13
N LEU A 240 0.93 -16.32 0.22
CA LEU A 240 1.23 -17.70 0.61
C LEU A 240 2.58 -17.80 1.36
N THR A 241 3.56 -17.01 0.94
CA THR A 241 4.88 -16.92 1.58
C THR A 241 4.77 -16.42 3.02
N VAL A 242 3.99 -15.36 3.27
CA VAL A 242 3.78 -14.88 4.65
C VAL A 242 3.00 -15.90 5.47
N LEU A 243 2.00 -16.59 4.91
CA LEU A 243 1.27 -17.65 5.62
C LEU A 243 2.20 -18.79 6.04
N SER A 244 3.11 -19.24 5.17
CA SER A 244 4.10 -20.25 5.55
C SER A 244 5.06 -19.76 6.64
N THR A 245 5.43 -18.47 6.61
CA THR A 245 6.26 -17.84 7.63
C THR A 245 5.55 -17.76 8.98
N LEU A 246 4.26 -17.40 9.01
CA LEU A 246 3.45 -17.40 10.22
C LEU A 246 3.31 -18.82 10.81
N GLU A 247 3.13 -19.82 9.95
CA GLU A 247 3.05 -21.23 10.36
C GLU A 247 4.36 -21.70 11.01
N ARG A 248 5.50 -21.43 10.36
CA ARG A 248 6.83 -21.76 10.88
C ARG A 248 7.12 -21.09 12.23
N ASN A 249 6.55 -19.91 12.46
CA ASN A 249 6.69 -19.14 13.70
C ASN A 249 5.63 -19.48 14.77
N ASP A 250 4.77 -20.49 14.55
CA ASP A 250 3.69 -20.87 15.47
C ASP A 250 2.71 -19.72 15.78
N LEU A 251 2.34 -18.96 14.75
CA LEU A 251 1.48 -17.76 14.84
C LEU A 251 0.02 -17.99 14.42
N PHE A 252 -0.39 -19.22 14.13
CA PHE A 252 -1.79 -19.58 13.80
C PHE A 252 -2.64 -19.96 15.02
N LYS A 253 -2.14 -19.71 16.23
CA LYS A 253 -2.79 -20.09 17.48
C LYS A 253 -3.80 -19.03 17.98
N PRO A 254 -4.79 -19.42 18.81
CA PRO A 254 -5.81 -18.49 19.32
C PRO A 254 -5.28 -17.29 20.10
N ASP A 255 -4.11 -17.42 20.74
CA ASP A 255 -3.43 -16.37 21.51
C ASP A 255 -2.30 -15.69 20.71
N SER A 256 -2.30 -15.86 19.38
CA SER A 256 -1.33 -15.22 18.49
C SER A 256 -1.36 -13.70 18.60
N GLU A 257 -0.20 -13.10 18.36
CA GLU A 257 -0.09 -11.65 18.17
C GLU A 257 -0.67 -11.18 16.82
N VAL A 258 -0.88 -12.09 15.86
CA VAL A 258 -1.54 -11.81 14.58
C VAL A 258 -3.03 -12.01 14.71
N LYS A 259 -3.79 -10.90 14.76
CA LYS A 259 -5.20 -10.94 15.17
C LYS A 259 -6.21 -10.99 14.02
N ASN A 260 -5.77 -10.69 12.80
CA ASN A 260 -6.65 -10.47 11.65
C ASN A 260 -6.39 -11.43 10.49
N ILE A 261 -5.78 -12.60 10.75
CA ILE A 261 -5.45 -13.61 9.72
C ILE A 261 -6.68 -13.91 8.84
N GLY A 262 -7.83 -14.19 9.46
CA GLY A 262 -9.08 -14.50 8.75
C GLY A 262 -9.62 -13.35 7.90
N ALA A 263 -9.37 -12.10 8.30
CA ALA A 263 -9.75 -10.92 7.52
C ALA A 263 -8.85 -10.76 6.29
N ILE A 264 -7.53 -10.89 6.45
CA ILE A 264 -6.59 -10.74 5.33
C ILE A 264 -6.73 -11.90 4.33
N MET A 265 -6.92 -13.14 4.81
CA MET A 265 -7.26 -14.27 3.92
C MET A 265 -8.48 -13.98 3.06
N GLY A 266 -9.51 -13.36 3.64
CA GLY A 266 -10.71 -12.94 2.92
C GLY A 266 -10.42 -11.93 1.82
N LEU A 267 -9.64 -10.89 2.10
CA LEU A 267 -9.28 -9.86 1.12
C LEU A 267 -8.51 -10.45 -0.07
N PHE A 268 -7.55 -11.35 0.17
CA PHE A 268 -6.79 -12.00 -0.89
C PHE A 268 -7.66 -12.96 -1.72
N ILE A 269 -8.54 -13.75 -1.09
CA ILE A 269 -9.48 -14.61 -1.83
C ILE A 269 -10.40 -13.79 -2.73
N ARG A 270 -10.98 -12.71 -2.21
CA ARG A 270 -11.85 -11.83 -2.99
C ARG A 270 -11.11 -11.28 -4.22
N PHE A 271 -9.90 -10.75 -4.01
CA PHE A 271 -9.07 -10.27 -5.11
C PHE A 271 -8.79 -11.34 -6.16
N ILE A 272 -8.37 -12.54 -5.75
CA ILE A 272 -8.08 -13.64 -6.67
C ILE A 272 -9.32 -13.97 -7.51
N VAL A 273 -10.48 -14.15 -6.87
CA VAL A 273 -11.74 -14.49 -7.56
C VAL A 273 -12.17 -13.37 -8.51
N ASP A 274 -12.08 -12.10 -8.11
CA ASP A 274 -12.47 -10.98 -8.96
C ASP A 274 -11.56 -10.83 -10.19
N VAL A 275 -10.27 -11.18 -10.06
CA VAL A 275 -9.30 -11.11 -11.15
C VAL A 275 -9.28 -12.37 -12.01
N GLU A 276 -9.68 -13.53 -11.48
CA GLU A 276 -9.85 -14.77 -12.25
C GLU A 276 -10.84 -14.59 -13.42
N GLU A 277 -11.87 -13.76 -13.23
CA GLU A 277 -12.81 -13.38 -14.31
C GLU A 277 -12.11 -12.67 -15.49
N CYS A 278 -10.94 -12.08 -15.25
CA CYS A 278 -10.10 -11.45 -16.25
C CYS A 278 -9.16 -12.45 -16.96
N GLY A 279 -9.25 -13.75 -16.66
CA GLY A 279 -8.48 -14.80 -17.32
C GLY A 279 -7.06 -15.02 -16.79
N ILE A 280 -6.77 -14.53 -15.57
CA ILE A 280 -5.51 -14.85 -14.87
C ILE A 280 -5.58 -16.29 -14.36
N ASP A 281 -4.55 -17.07 -14.70
CA ASP A 281 -4.39 -18.43 -14.20
C ASP A 281 -3.72 -18.39 -12.83
N TRP A 282 -4.48 -18.71 -11.79
CA TRP A 282 -4.05 -18.58 -10.41
C TRP A 282 -3.43 -19.84 -9.83
N ASP A 283 -3.13 -20.92 -10.57
CA ASP A 283 -2.53 -22.15 -10.01
C ASP A 283 -3.18 -22.60 -8.67
N ASP A 284 -4.51 -22.46 -8.51
CA ASP A 284 -5.26 -22.76 -7.28
C ASP A 284 -4.87 -21.94 -6.02
N HIS A 285 -4.38 -20.70 -6.16
CA HIS A 285 -3.97 -19.84 -5.03
C HIS A 285 -5.10 -19.63 -4.01
N ASP A 286 -6.35 -19.47 -4.42
CA ASP A 286 -7.49 -19.33 -3.51
C ASP A 286 -7.70 -20.61 -2.67
N ALA A 287 -7.62 -21.78 -3.31
CA ALA A 287 -7.74 -23.07 -2.65
C ALA A 287 -6.59 -23.32 -1.66
N LYS A 288 -5.36 -22.89 -2.00
CA LYS A 288 -4.20 -22.93 -1.08
C LYS A 288 -4.44 -22.07 0.17
N ILE A 289 -4.98 -20.86 0.02
CA ILE A 289 -5.34 -20.00 1.17
C ILE A 289 -6.41 -20.66 2.04
N ARG A 290 -7.46 -21.22 1.42
CA ARG A 290 -8.52 -21.96 2.13
C ARG A 290 -7.98 -23.19 2.85
N ALA A 291 -7.01 -23.90 2.27
CA ALA A 291 -6.34 -25.03 2.91
C ALA A 291 -5.55 -24.59 4.15
N TYR A 292 -4.88 -23.44 4.14
CA TYR A 292 -4.22 -22.89 5.34
C TYR A 292 -5.25 -22.60 6.43
N ALA A 293 -6.38 -21.98 6.06
CA ALA A 293 -7.45 -21.70 7.01
C ALA A 293 -8.03 -22.98 7.62
N ALA A 294 -8.27 -24.02 6.82
CA ALA A 294 -8.78 -25.30 7.29
C ALA A 294 -7.77 -26.02 8.21
N LYS A 295 -6.49 -26.09 7.81
CA LYS A 295 -5.41 -26.73 8.59
C LYS A 295 -5.29 -26.14 10.00
N HIS A 296 -5.48 -24.84 10.12
CA HIS A 296 -5.30 -24.08 11.36
C HIS A 296 -6.59 -23.65 12.04
N ASN A 297 -7.75 -24.12 11.54
CA ASN A 297 -9.08 -23.77 12.06
C ASN A 297 -9.32 -22.24 12.14
N VAL A 298 -8.84 -21.50 11.13
CA VAL A 298 -9.06 -20.06 10.99
C VAL A 298 -10.41 -19.82 10.32
N LYS A 299 -11.25 -19.00 10.95
CA LYS A 299 -12.47 -18.52 10.31
C LYS A 299 -12.13 -17.39 9.34
N ILE A 300 -12.40 -17.59 8.05
CA ILE A 300 -12.24 -16.53 7.04
C ILE A 300 -13.42 -15.55 7.14
N HIS A 301 -13.14 -14.26 6.99
CA HIS A 301 -14.12 -13.18 6.99
C HIS A 301 -14.30 -12.62 5.56
N GLY A 302 -15.45 -12.01 5.26
CA GLY A 302 -15.64 -11.29 3.99
C GLY A 302 -16.09 -12.11 2.78
N LEU A 303 -16.46 -13.37 2.98
CA LEU A 303 -16.93 -14.28 1.92
C LEU A 303 -18.46 -14.46 1.96
N ASN A 304 -19.21 -13.43 2.34
CA ASN A 304 -20.66 -13.45 2.55
C ASN A 304 -21.51 -13.32 1.28
N HIS A 305 -20.85 -13.28 0.12
CA HIS A 305 -21.44 -13.25 -1.21
C HIS A 305 -21.16 -14.59 -1.92
N THR A 306 -22.16 -15.11 -2.63
CA THR A 306 -22.15 -16.44 -3.27
C THR A 306 -20.90 -16.68 -4.12
N ARG A 307 -20.52 -15.70 -4.95
CA ARG A 307 -19.26 -15.65 -5.72
C ARG A 307 -18.01 -16.09 -4.95
N TYR A 308 -17.89 -15.72 -3.67
CA TYR A 308 -16.70 -16.02 -2.86
C TYR A 308 -16.89 -17.21 -1.91
N GLU A 309 -18.10 -17.77 -1.83
CA GLU A 309 -18.40 -18.94 -1.00
C GLU A 309 -17.86 -20.23 -1.64
N GLU A 310 -17.89 -20.30 -2.97
CA GLU A 310 -17.44 -21.47 -3.72
C GLU A 310 -15.91 -21.60 -3.70
N SER A 311 -15.43 -22.83 -3.58
CA SER A 311 -14.02 -23.17 -3.82
C SER A 311 -13.89 -23.77 -5.21
N SER A 312 -12.86 -23.38 -5.95
CA SER A 312 -12.50 -23.89 -7.29
C SER A 312 -12.29 -25.41 -7.39
N GLY A 313 -12.32 -26.14 -6.27
CA GLY A 313 -12.36 -27.59 -6.25
C GLY A 313 -10.99 -28.20 -5.93
N ASP A 314 -11.04 -29.42 -5.42
CA ASP A 314 -9.94 -30.25 -4.93
C ASP A 314 -9.28 -29.87 -3.58
N THR A 315 -8.93 -30.93 -2.85
CA THR A 315 -8.17 -30.84 -1.60
C THR A 315 -6.71 -30.58 -1.95
N VAL A 316 -6.23 -29.36 -1.73
CA VAL A 316 -4.84 -28.99 -2.00
C VAL A 316 -3.94 -29.45 -0.84
N GLU A 317 -2.87 -30.19 -1.16
CA GLU A 317 -1.83 -30.52 -0.20
C GLU A 317 -0.90 -29.32 0.00
N LEU A 318 -0.79 -28.85 1.25
CA LEU A 318 0.12 -27.77 1.60
C LEU A 318 1.55 -28.31 1.82
N PRO A 319 2.59 -27.66 1.28
CA PRO A 319 3.96 -28.00 1.59
C PRO A 319 4.28 -27.80 3.08
N GLU A 320 5.33 -28.44 3.57
CA GLU A 320 5.87 -28.12 4.89
C GLU A 320 6.41 -26.69 4.90
N ALA A 321 6.13 -25.93 5.97
CA ALA A 321 6.57 -24.53 6.09
C ALA A 321 8.10 -24.32 6.06
N THR A 322 8.87 -25.40 6.24
CA THR A 322 10.34 -25.42 6.17
C THR A 322 10.88 -26.02 4.87
N ALA A 323 10.02 -26.41 3.93
CA ALA A 323 10.44 -26.95 2.63
C ALA A 323 11.25 -25.91 1.84
N ASN A 324 12.03 -26.38 0.87
CA ASN A 324 12.80 -25.55 -0.08
C ASN A 324 13.62 -24.44 0.61
N ALA A 325 14.35 -24.79 1.67
CA ALA A 325 15.15 -23.84 2.46
C ALA A 325 14.32 -22.68 3.03
N ASN A 326 13.13 -22.98 3.57
CA ASN A 326 12.14 -22.02 4.10
C ASN A 326 11.38 -21.19 3.05
N ASP A 327 11.50 -21.54 1.77
CA ASP A 327 10.75 -20.95 0.66
C ASP A 327 9.82 -21.97 -0.03
N PRO A 328 8.79 -22.49 0.69
CA PRO A 328 7.93 -23.54 0.17
C PRO A 328 7.12 -23.13 -1.08
N TRP A 329 6.94 -21.83 -1.31
CA TRP A 329 6.15 -21.27 -2.41
C TRP A 329 7.02 -20.69 -3.54
N GLY A 330 8.35 -20.70 -3.40
CA GLY A 330 9.26 -20.26 -4.44
C GLY A 330 9.27 -18.74 -4.67
N TRP A 331 9.06 -17.94 -3.61
CA TRP A 331 9.03 -16.48 -3.67
C TRP A 331 10.23 -15.90 -4.43
N ALA A 332 11.43 -16.40 -4.16
CA ALA A 332 12.64 -15.89 -4.79
C ALA A 332 12.65 -16.10 -6.31
N ASN A 333 12.10 -17.23 -6.78
CA ASN A 333 11.96 -17.52 -8.20
C ASN A 333 10.89 -16.62 -8.83
N VAL A 334 9.73 -16.50 -8.19
CA VAL A 334 8.62 -15.65 -8.69
C VAL A 334 9.05 -14.18 -8.82
N LEU A 335 9.79 -13.65 -7.84
CA LEU A 335 10.32 -12.29 -7.93
C LEU A 335 11.36 -12.14 -9.05
N THR A 336 12.13 -13.18 -9.32
CA THR A 336 13.09 -13.21 -10.43
C THR A 336 12.37 -13.23 -11.77
N GLU A 337 11.34 -14.06 -11.92
CA GLU A 337 10.52 -14.15 -13.14
C GLU A 337 9.79 -12.83 -13.43
N LEU A 338 9.20 -12.20 -12.41
CA LEU A 338 8.60 -10.87 -12.55
C LEU A 338 9.62 -9.84 -13.02
N LYS A 339 10.84 -9.88 -12.48
CA LYS A 339 11.92 -9.00 -12.92
C LYS A 339 12.34 -9.26 -14.36
N GLU A 340 12.37 -10.51 -14.79
CA GLU A 340 12.71 -10.88 -16.17
C GLU A 340 11.62 -10.45 -17.15
N ALA A 341 10.35 -10.59 -16.78
CA ALA A 341 9.21 -10.09 -17.56
C ALA A 341 9.27 -8.56 -17.73
N ASN A 342 9.64 -7.84 -16.66
CA ASN A 342 9.73 -6.37 -16.67
C ASN A 342 11.10 -5.83 -17.11
N ASP A 343 11.71 -6.44 -18.14
CA ASP A 343 12.98 -6.01 -18.75
C ASP A 343 14.15 -5.84 -17.76
N GLY A 344 14.17 -6.61 -16.68
CA GLY A 344 15.20 -6.57 -15.65
C GLY A 344 15.04 -5.45 -14.62
N CYS A 345 13.94 -4.68 -14.67
CA CYS A 345 13.64 -3.57 -13.78
C CYS A 345 12.48 -3.95 -12.83
N LEU A 346 12.52 -3.45 -11.59
CA LEU A 346 11.39 -3.57 -10.66
C LEU A 346 11.30 -2.31 -9.81
N GLY A 347 10.08 -1.80 -9.69
CA GLY A 347 9.75 -0.65 -8.86
C GLY A 347 10.49 0.62 -9.26
N GLY A 348 10.56 1.54 -8.31
CA GLY A 348 11.09 2.89 -8.50
C GLY A 348 10.01 3.95 -8.49
N ASP A 349 10.32 5.13 -9.01
CA ASP A 349 9.40 6.26 -9.14
C ASP A 349 9.47 6.92 -10.52
N SER A 350 9.77 6.15 -11.56
CA SER A 350 9.79 6.63 -12.93
C SER A 350 8.39 7.05 -13.40
N LYS A 351 7.33 6.51 -12.80
CA LYS A 351 5.94 6.87 -13.09
C LYS A 351 5.34 7.86 -12.09
N ASP A 352 6.05 8.23 -11.02
CA ASP A 352 5.66 9.36 -10.16
C ASP A 352 5.88 10.67 -10.93
N ILE A 353 4.80 11.37 -11.29
CA ILE A 353 4.85 12.60 -12.10
C ILE A 353 5.63 13.72 -11.37
N THR A 354 5.73 13.66 -10.05
CA THR A 354 6.51 14.62 -9.25
C THR A 354 8.01 14.40 -9.32
N SER A 355 8.46 13.19 -9.73
CA SER A 355 9.88 12.88 -9.97
C SER A 355 10.38 13.46 -11.30
N TRP A 356 9.46 13.75 -12.22
CA TRP A 356 9.78 14.22 -13.57
C TRP A 356 10.39 15.62 -13.59
N THR A 357 11.13 15.91 -14.65
CA THR A 357 11.57 17.26 -14.93
C THR A 357 10.38 18.15 -15.33
N PRO A 358 10.48 19.47 -15.11
CA PRO A 358 9.51 20.43 -15.64
C PRO A 358 9.34 20.38 -17.16
N ALA A 359 10.31 19.86 -17.90
CA ALA A 359 10.22 19.73 -19.35
C ALA A 359 9.37 18.52 -19.76
N GLU A 360 9.52 17.40 -19.07
CA GLU A 360 8.72 16.18 -19.29
C GLU A 360 7.25 16.43 -18.96
N ARG A 361 6.95 17.03 -17.80
CA ARG A 361 5.55 17.35 -17.44
C ARG A 361 4.89 18.29 -18.43
N ARG A 362 5.59 19.36 -18.86
CA ARG A 362 5.09 20.29 -19.88
C ARG A 362 4.78 19.63 -21.22
N LYS A 363 5.51 18.57 -21.58
CA LYS A 363 5.29 17.86 -22.83
C LYS A 363 3.98 17.04 -22.81
N ALA A 364 3.60 16.54 -21.64
CA ALA A 364 2.39 15.74 -21.45
C ALA A 364 1.17 16.56 -20.99
N ALA A 365 1.36 17.76 -20.44
CA ALA A 365 0.26 18.65 -20.04
C ALA A 365 -0.51 19.20 -21.24
N PHE A 366 -1.84 19.23 -21.17
CA PHE A 366 -2.70 19.70 -22.26
C PHE A 366 -2.43 21.16 -22.65
N ASP A 367 -2.08 22.01 -21.68
CA ASP A 367 -1.82 23.44 -21.90
C ASP A 367 -0.33 23.77 -22.14
N ASN A 368 0.53 22.74 -22.23
CA ASN A 368 1.98 22.84 -22.36
C ASN A 368 2.68 23.61 -21.22
N LYS A 369 2.04 23.76 -20.05
CA LYS A 369 2.63 24.34 -18.83
C LYS A 369 2.97 23.24 -17.83
N ASP A 370 3.85 23.58 -16.88
CA ASP A 370 4.17 22.65 -15.79
C ASP A 370 2.97 22.66 -14.82
N PRO A 371 2.26 21.54 -14.65
CA PRO A 371 1.07 21.50 -13.80
C PRO A 371 1.43 21.57 -12.32
N ILE A 372 2.71 21.40 -11.96
CA ILE A 372 3.16 21.48 -10.57
C ILE A 372 3.74 22.88 -10.27
N PRO A 373 3.11 23.67 -9.39
CA PRO A 373 3.64 24.97 -9.00
C PRO A 373 5.01 24.87 -8.32
N ARG A 374 5.83 25.92 -8.50
CA ARG A 374 7.17 25.99 -7.90
C ARG A 374 7.14 25.92 -6.37
N SER A 375 6.09 26.44 -5.74
CA SER A 375 5.84 26.34 -4.30
C SER A 375 5.65 24.87 -3.89
N ALA A 376 4.77 24.14 -4.57
CA ALA A 376 4.53 22.72 -4.32
C ALA A 376 5.81 21.89 -4.50
N MET A 377 6.60 22.14 -5.55
CA MET A 377 7.90 21.48 -5.69
C MET A 377 8.91 21.83 -4.58
N THR A 378 8.80 23.00 -3.98
CA THR A 378 9.63 23.38 -2.83
C THR A 378 9.23 22.58 -1.59
N HIS A 379 7.93 22.38 -1.38
CA HIS A 379 7.39 21.52 -0.33
C HIS A 379 7.86 20.07 -0.49
N ILE A 380 7.74 19.50 -1.69
CA ILE A 380 8.22 18.13 -1.98
C ILE A 380 9.73 18.01 -1.72
N LYS A 381 10.53 19.00 -2.11
CA LYS A 381 11.98 19.03 -1.81
C LYS A 381 12.29 19.03 -0.32
N ASN A 382 11.39 19.58 0.50
CA ASN A 382 11.54 19.67 1.94
C ASN A 382 11.04 18.42 2.69
N GLY A 383 10.49 17.44 1.98
CA GLY A 383 9.97 16.21 2.56
C GLY A 383 8.45 16.18 2.71
N ASP A 384 7.74 17.21 2.25
CA ASP A 384 6.28 17.24 2.32
C ASP A 384 5.69 16.32 1.24
N ILE A 385 4.53 15.74 1.52
CA ILE A 385 3.78 14.93 0.55
C ILE A 385 2.70 15.83 -0.02
N MET A 386 2.64 15.90 -1.35
CA MET A 386 1.58 16.60 -2.04
C MET A 386 0.25 15.89 -1.78
N GLU A 387 -0.73 16.63 -1.29
CA GLU A 387 -2.12 16.17 -1.22
C GLU A 387 -2.82 16.63 -2.51
N MET A 388 -3.31 15.67 -3.29
CA MET A 388 -4.14 15.94 -4.46
C MET A 388 -5.59 16.02 -3.99
N GLY A 389 -6.32 17.09 -4.34
CA GLY A 389 -7.73 17.28 -4.02
C GLY A 389 -8.01 18.41 -3.02
N GLY A 390 -8.65 19.47 -3.54
CA GLY A 390 -9.32 20.55 -2.82
C GLY A 390 -10.47 21.07 -3.66
#